data_AF-A0A0G1VUM4-F1
#
_entry.id   AF-A0A0G1VUM4-F1
#
_cell.length_a   1.000
_cell.length_b   1.000
_cell.length_c   1.000
_cell.angle_alpha   90.00
_cell.angle_beta   90.00
_cell.angle_gamma   90.00
#
_symmetry.space_group_name_H-M   'P 1'
#
loop_
_entity.id
_entity.type
_entity.pdbx_description
1 polymer ?
#
loop_
_entity_poly.entity_id
_entity_poly.type
_entity_poly.pdbx_seq_one_letter_code
_entity_poly.pdbx_strand_id
1 'polypeptide(L)'
;MISSDIPELERIIKSIKEGSDESVAFSNYLTTLCSKTDQTYSASTWPDNWRKAVYLFARVFLEKDAGPYLVIVNRFLKEDAESEIAAFFHSEIIWNYFENTSDYNKDCLRKYLRRFPHNPEFHNNYGIFLASNFTFENALDEHRTAIKLDEDNAIFVYNYFLAVKQYFEQLLKKKKITEAEVLIKNEREFLSKVKIVGLGKWDIETRLNSLSDRLNDFQMMMERVDFFEDSIEQKIRGEQKRLIEILGIFSAIIAFILTNITIATANLTARDTLNLMLGMALILIIFMIIVSMLFSSKRRYVGRLDFLKDKRLWSIVISGLALIFLM
;
A
#
# COMPACT_ATOMS: atom_id res chain seq x y z
N MET A 1 46.31 -3.79 12.27
CA MET A 1 45.13 -3.75 11.37
C MET A 1 43.92 -4.25 12.14
N ILE A 2 42.73 -3.70 11.93
CA ILE A 2 41.50 -4.10 12.65
C ILE A 2 41.12 -5.57 12.37
N SER A 3 41.55 -6.13 11.24
CA SER A 3 41.32 -7.52 10.87
C SER A 3 41.84 -8.56 11.88
N SER A 4 42.88 -8.23 12.67
CA SER A 4 43.39 -9.14 13.71
C SER A 4 42.46 -9.29 14.91
N ASP A 5 41.50 -8.38 15.09
CA ASP A 5 40.65 -8.34 16.28
C ASP A 5 39.28 -9.02 16.06
N ILE A 6 38.97 -9.44 14.81
CA ILE A 6 37.69 -10.09 14.47
C ILE A 6 37.42 -11.33 15.35
N PRO A 7 38.37 -12.26 15.57
CA PRO A 7 38.10 -13.46 16.35
C PRO A 7 37.68 -13.18 17.80
N GLU A 8 38.22 -12.11 18.41
CA GLU A 8 37.83 -11.74 19.78
C GLU A 8 36.41 -11.18 19.81
N LEU A 9 36.03 -10.35 18.84
CA LEU A 9 34.66 -9.87 18.75
C LEU A 9 33.68 -11.03 18.49
N GLU A 10 34.03 -11.98 17.62
CA GLU A 10 33.21 -13.18 17.39
C GLU A 10 33.04 -14.06 18.64
N ARG A 11 34.11 -14.21 19.44
CA ARG A 11 34.06 -14.89 20.74
C ARG A 11 33.09 -14.19 21.70
N ILE A 12 33.21 -12.87 21.84
CA ILE A 12 32.31 -12.04 22.67
C ILE A 12 30.86 -12.24 22.19
N ILE A 13 30.59 -12.08 20.88
CA ILE A 13 29.25 -12.26 20.30
C ILE A 13 28.64 -13.61 20.68
N LYS A 14 29.41 -14.70 20.52
CA LYS A 14 28.95 -16.05 20.83
C LYS A 14 28.61 -16.19 22.30
N SER A 15 29.46 -15.70 23.19
CA SER A 15 29.28 -15.82 24.63
C SER A 15 28.08 -14.98 25.15
N ILE A 16 27.84 -13.79 24.59
CA ILE A 16 26.63 -13.00 24.91
C ILE A 16 25.36 -13.74 24.48
N LYS A 17 25.36 -14.37 23.29
CA LYS A 17 24.22 -15.18 22.82
C LYS A 17 23.91 -16.33 23.77
N GLU A 18 24.95 -16.97 24.32
CA GLU A 18 24.88 -18.04 25.32
C GLU A 18 24.43 -17.53 26.72
N GLY A 19 24.33 -16.22 26.92
CA GLY A 19 23.80 -15.59 28.13
C GLY A 19 24.87 -15.09 29.11
N SER A 20 26.13 -15.10 28.71
CA SER A 20 27.23 -14.58 29.52
C SER A 20 27.34 -13.06 29.42
N ASP A 21 27.75 -12.42 30.52
CA ASP A 21 28.13 -11.01 30.51
C ASP A 21 29.58 -10.86 30.04
N GLU A 22 29.76 -10.30 28.84
CA GLU A 22 31.07 -10.03 28.23
C GLU A 22 31.41 -8.53 28.24
N SER A 23 30.76 -7.72 29.08
CA SER A 23 30.99 -6.27 29.15
C SER A 23 32.45 -5.92 29.44
N VAL A 24 33.13 -6.65 30.33
CA VAL A 24 34.56 -6.44 30.64
C VAL A 24 35.44 -6.77 29.43
N ALA A 25 35.20 -7.90 28.77
CA ALA A 25 35.95 -8.30 27.58
C ALA A 25 35.74 -7.32 26.44
N PHE A 26 34.50 -6.88 26.22
CA PHE A 26 34.17 -5.85 25.24
C PHE A 26 34.83 -4.51 25.57
N SER A 27 34.90 -4.10 26.83
CA SER A 27 35.63 -2.89 27.25
C SER A 27 37.12 -2.98 26.89
N ASN A 28 37.76 -4.12 27.13
CA ASN A 28 39.17 -4.33 26.78
C ASN A 28 39.37 -4.34 25.26
N TYR A 29 38.47 -4.99 24.54
CA TYR A 29 38.42 -5.01 23.08
C TYR A 29 38.34 -3.59 22.51
N LEU A 30 37.35 -2.80 22.96
CA LEU A 30 37.12 -1.44 22.45
C LEU A 30 38.27 -0.49 22.81
N THR A 31 38.87 -0.63 24.00
CA THR A 31 40.05 0.15 24.40
C THR A 31 41.25 -0.14 23.48
N THR A 32 41.50 -1.42 23.21
CA THR A 32 42.57 -1.84 22.29
C THR A 32 42.33 -1.32 20.88
N LEU A 33 41.07 -1.34 20.43
CA LEU A 33 40.72 -0.91 19.09
C LEU A 33 40.82 0.62 18.93
N CYS A 34 40.30 1.38 19.88
CA CYS A 34 40.33 2.85 19.87
C CYS A 34 41.72 3.44 20.13
N SER A 35 42.69 2.65 20.61
CA SER A 35 44.07 3.12 20.80
C SER A 35 44.94 2.97 19.53
N LYS A 36 44.43 2.36 18.46
CA LYS A 36 45.15 2.23 17.19
C LYS A 36 45.24 3.58 16.46
N THR A 37 46.25 3.75 15.61
CA THR A 37 46.52 5.01 14.89
C THR A 37 45.49 5.32 13.79
N ASP A 38 44.86 4.29 13.23
CA ASP A 38 43.93 4.40 12.09
C ASP A 38 42.47 4.30 12.57
N GLN A 39 42.01 5.33 13.28
CA GLN A 39 40.69 5.35 13.92
C GLN A 39 39.56 5.75 12.97
N THR A 40 39.90 6.44 11.88
CA THR A 40 38.91 6.98 10.95
C THR A 40 38.51 5.96 9.88
N TYR A 41 37.27 6.07 9.40
CA TYR A 41 36.78 5.18 8.35
C TYR A 41 37.59 5.33 7.06
N SER A 42 37.97 4.19 6.52
CA SER A 42 38.27 3.96 5.12
C SER A 42 37.96 2.49 4.83
N ALA A 43 37.67 2.14 3.58
CA ALA A 43 37.42 0.74 3.21
C ALA A 43 38.60 -0.19 3.58
N SER A 44 39.84 0.33 3.61
CA SER A 44 41.04 -0.41 4.03
C SER A 44 41.20 -0.57 5.54
N THR A 45 40.81 0.45 6.32
CA THR A 45 40.95 0.42 7.79
C THR A 45 39.82 -0.37 8.43
N TRP A 46 38.60 -0.29 7.87
CA TRP A 46 37.39 -0.95 8.34
C TRP A 46 36.94 -2.00 7.31
N PRO A 47 37.59 -3.18 7.25
CA PRO A 47 37.27 -4.17 6.24
C PRO A 47 35.85 -4.72 6.43
N ASP A 48 35.22 -5.13 5.32
CA ASP A 48 33.83 -5.60 5.27
C ASP A 48 33.51 -6.72 6.28
N ASN A 49 34.42 -7.68 6.47
CA ASN A 49 34.25 -8.75 7.44
C ASN A 49 34.19 -8.25 8.89
N TRP A 50 34.99 -7.24 9.25
CA TRP A 50 34.94 -6.63 10.57
C TRP A 50 33.64 -5.84 10.77
N ARG A 51 33.23 -5.03 9.78
CA ARG A 51 31.94 -4.32 9.84
C ARG A 51 30.76 -5.27 10.01
N LYS A 52 30.76 -6.39 9.29
CA LYS A 52 29.80 -7.50 9.47
C LYS A 52 29.80 -8.05 10.89
N ALA A 53 30.96 -8.22 11.51
CA ALA A 53 31.04 -8.63 12.91
C ALA A 53 30.43 -7.58 13.85
N VAL A 54 30.61 -6.28 13.60
CA VAL A 54 29.96 -5.20 14.36
C VAL A 54 28.44 -5.24 14.21
N TYR A 55 27.91 -5.43 13.00
CA TYR A 55 26.46 -5.61 12.79
C TYR A 55 25.93 -6.83 13.55
N LEU A 56 26.65 -7.95 13.52
CA LEU A 56 26.27 -9.17 14.24
C LEU A 56 26.31 -8.99 15.76
N PHE A 57 27.28 -8.22 16.27
CA PHE A 57 27.36 -7.84 17.67
C PHE A 57 26.14 -7.04 18.09
N ALA A 58 25.79 -5.99 17.34
CA ALA A 58 24.63 -5.17 17.68
C ALA A 58 23.30 -5.94 17.63
N ARG A 59 23.14 -6.86 16.67
CA ARG A 59 21.93 -7.72 16.57
C ARG A 59 21.70 -8.60 17.80
N VAL A 60 22.72 -8.90 18.60
CA VAL A 60 22.53 -9.66 19.85
C VAL A 60 21.61 -8.91 20.82
N PHE A 61 21.62 -7.57 20.77
CA PHE A 61 20.83 -6.72 21.64
C PHE A 61 19.36 -6.57 21.23
N LEU A 62 18.91 -7.23 20.16
CA LEU A 62 17.48 -7.42 19.90
C LEU A 62 16.81 -8.25 21.00
N GLU A 63 17.58 -9.13 21.66
CA GLU A 63 17.07 -10.08 22.66
C GLU A 63 17.78 -9.95 24.02
N LYS A 64 18.88 -9.19 24.08
CA LYS A 64 19.76 -9.08 25.26
C LYS A 64 19.88 -7.61 25.70
N ASP A 65 20.22 -7.41 26.97
CA ASP A 65 20.41 -6.07 27.50
C ASP A 65 21.70 -5.42 26.96
N ALA A 66 21.56 -4.27 26.30
CA ALA A 66 22.67 -3.46 25.80
C ALA A 66 23.23 -2.49 26.85
N GLY A 67 22.56 -2.30 27.99
CA GLY A 67 22.90 -1.28 28.98
C GLY A 67 24.39 -1.20 29.35
N PRO A 68 25.03 -2.31 29.78
CA PRO A 68 26.45 -2.32 30.11
C PRO A 68 27.36 -1.92 28.94
N TYR A 69 27.03 -2.34 27.72
CA TYR A 69 27.80 -2.06 26.51
C TYR A 69 27.64 -0.60 26.09
N LEU A 70 26.44 -0.04 26.19
CA LEU A 70 26.19 1.38 25.95
C LEU A 70 26.97 2.26 26.93
N VAL A 71 27.07 1.88 28.20
CA VAL A 71 27.90 2.61 29.19
C VAL A 71 29.37 2.62 28.77
N ILE A 72 29.89 1.48 28.31
CA ILE A 72 31.27 1.36 27.83
C ILE A 72 31.49 2.23 26.60
N VAL A 73 30.65 2.10 25.57
CA VAL A 73 30.78 2.86 24.32
C VAL A 73 30.68 4.37 24.59
N ASN A 74 29.74 4.80 25.44
CA ASN A 74 29.56 6.21 25.79
C ASN A 74 30.78 6.84 26.49
N ARG A 75 31.67 6.05 27.11
CA ARG A 75 32.92 6.56 27.67
C ARG A 75 33.79 7.18 26.58
N PHE A 76 33.94 6.48 25.46
CA PHE A 76 34.75 6.89 24.31
C PHE A 76 34.09 7.99 23.45
N LEU A 77 32.82 8.32 23.73
CA LEU A 77 32.07 9.38 23.06
C LEU A 77 32.02 10.70 23.85
N LYS A 78 32.48 10.70 25.10
CA LYS A 78 32.53 11.89 25.97
C LYS A 78 33.91 12.53 26.03
N GLU A 79 34.92 11.92 25.41
CA GLU A 79 36.30 12.42 25.35
C GLU A 79 36.43 13.50 24.26
N ASP A 80 37.38 14.44 24.42
CA ASP A 80 37.57 15.61 23.53
C ASP A 80 37.76 15.25 22.04
N ALA A 81 38.26 14.04 21.77
CA ALA A 81 38.29 13.43 20.46
C ALA A 81 37.36 12.21 20.43
N GLU A 82 36.08 12.43 20.09
CA GLU A 82 35.11 11.34 19.93
C GLU A 82 35.63 10.28 18.96
N SER A 83 35.70 9.03 19.44
CA SER A 83 36.14 7.89 18.62
C SER A 83 35.09 7.52 17.57
N GLU A 84 35.48 7.55 16.30
CA GLU A 84 34.62 7.17 15.18
C GLU A 84 34.21 5.69 15.26
N ILE A 85 35.12 4.83 15.71
CA ILE A 85 34.86 3.40 15.96
C ILE A 85 33.80 3.25 17.05
N ALA A 86 33.95 3.97 18.17
CA ALA A 86 32.96 3.94 19.23
C ALA A 86 31.60 4.47 18.75
N ALA A 87 31.59 5.51 17.91
CA ALA A 87 30.38 6.04 17.30
C ALA A 87 29.71 5.01 16.38
N PHE A 88 30.47 4.22 15.64
CA PHE A 88 29.94 3.12 14.83
C PHE A 88 29.28 2.05 15.71
N PHE A 89 30.00 1.51 16.71
CA PHE A 89 29.40 0.58 17.67
C PHE A 89 28.15 1.14 18.33
N HIS A 90 28.18 2.40 18.76
CA HIS A 90 27.03 3.07 19.35
C HIS A 90 25.86 3.09 18.38
N SER A 91 26.07 3.55 17.15
CA SER A 91 25.03 3.68 16.14
C SER A 91 24.37 2.33 15.81
N GLU A 92 25.13 1.24 15.80
CA GLU A 92 24.62 -0.11 15.56
C GLU A 92 23.83 -0.63 16.77
N ILE A 93 24.35 -0.44 18.00
CA ILE A 93 23.65 -0.89 19.22
C ILE A 93 22.33 -0.15 19.38
N ILE A 94 22.31 1.19 19.28
CA ILE A 94 21.09 1.97 19.52
C ILE A 94 20.01 1.66 18.49
N TRP A 95 20.41 1.35 17.25
CA TRP A 95 19.52 0.93 16.18
C TRP A 95 18.86 -0.43 16.47
N ASN A 96 19.58 -1.37 17.10
CA ASN A 96 19.06 -2.71 17.39
C ASN A 96 18.42 -2.84 18.79
N TYR A 97 18.67 -1.89 19.70
CA TYR A 97 18.19 -1.96 21.09
C TYR A 97 17.01 -1.03 21.39
N PHE A 98 17.02 0.19 20.84
CA PHE A 98 15.90 1.14 21.01
C PHE A 98 14.93 1.03 19.84
N GLU A 99 13.68 1.46 20.06
CA GLU A 99 12.70 1.55 18.97
C GLU A 99 13.19 2.47 17.84
N ASN A 100 12.99 2.04 16.59
CA ASN A 100 13.46 2.72 15.38
C ASN A 100 12.89 4.13 15.17
N THR A 101 11.91 4.54 15.99
CA THR A 101 11.24 5.85 16.00
C THR A 101 11.75 6.77 17.11
N SER A 102 12.72 6.34 17.92
CA SER A 102 13.23 7.11 19.06
C SER A 102 13.96 8.39 18.61
N ASP A 103 13.58 9.53 19.19
CA ASP A 103 14.31 10.80 19.01
C ASP A 103 15.77 10.71 19.44
N TYR A 104 16.07 9.84 20.42
CA TYR A 104 17.45 9.56 20.83
C TYR A 104 18.30 9.01 19.68
N ASN A 105 17.76 8.05 18.92
CA ASN A 105 18.46 7.46 17.77
C ASN A 105 18.69 8.52 16.69
N LYS A 106 17.67 9.32 16.39
CA LYS A 106 17.75 10.42 15.44
C LYS A 106 18.85 11.41 15.79
N ASP A 107 18.89 11.86 17.04
CA ASP A 107 19.83 12.89 17.47
C ASP A 107 21.27 12.39 17.47
N CYS A 108 21.49 11.14 17.91
CA CYS A 108 22.80 10.49 17.86
C CYS A 108 23.28 10.33 16.40
N LEU A 109 22.45 9.80 15.50
CA LEU A 109 22.81 9.62 14.09
C LEU A 109 23.12 10.96 13.40
N ARG A 110 22.32 12.00 13.64
CA ARG A 110 22.59 13.35 13.11
C ARG A 110 23.88 13.94 13.66
N LYS A 111 24.22 13.67 14.93
CA LYS A 111 25.50 14.07 15.51
C LYS A 111 26.66 13.37 14.79
N TYR A 112 26.56 12.06 14.58
CA TYR A 112 27.61 11.30 13.88
C TYR A 112 27.78 11.73 12.43
N LEU A 113 26.70 11.98 11.70
CA LEU A 113 26.78 12.53 10.34
C LEU A 113 27.50 13.87 10.27
N ARG A 114 27.24 14.78 11.22
CA ARG A 114 27.95 16.07 11.28
C ARG A 114 29.43 15.91 11.61
N ARG A 115 29.75 14.93 12.47
CA ARG A 115 31.12 14.72 12.96
C ARG A 115 31.98 13.93 11.97
N PHE A 116 31.39 12.95 11.29
CA PHE A 116 32.04 12.00 10.39
C PHE A 116 31.30 11.93 9.04
N PRO A 117 31.26 13.04 8.27
CA PRO A 117 30.46 13.15 7.04
C PRO A 117 30.97 12.30 5.87
N HIS A 118 32.06 11.56 6.05
CA HIS A 118 32.66 10.71 5.01
C HIS A 118 32.62 9.23 5.40
N ASN A 119 31.93 8.91 6.49
CA ASN A 119 31.69 7.53 6.89
C ASN A 119 30.32 7.06 6.35
N PRO A 120 30.29 6.08 5.44
CA PRO A 120 29.06 5.61 4.83
C PRO A 120 28.13 4.88 5.80
N GLU A 121 28.66 4.34 6.92
CA GLU A 121 27.84 3.65 7.93
C GLU A 121 26.81 4.59 8.54
N PHE A 122 27.19 5.84 8.84
CA PHE A 122 26.26 6.80 9.44
C PHE A 122 25.19 7.27 8.44
N HIS A 123 25.55 7.44 7.17
CA HIS A 123 24.58 7.69 6.10
C HIS A 123 23.62 6.52 5.93
N ASN A 124 24.13 5.29 5.90
CA ASN A 124 23.30 4.09 5.84
C ASN A 124 22.34 4.02 7.03
N ASN A 125 22.83 4.17 8.26
CA ASN A 125 22.02 4.04 9.46
C ASN A 125 20.96 5.15 9.57
N TYR A 126 21.30 6.38 9.18
CA TYR A 126 20.32 7.46 9.12
C TYR A 126 19.28 7.23 8.02
N GLY A 127 19.67 6.67 6.88
CA GLY A 127 18.74 6.21 5.84
C GLY A 127 17.73 5.19 6.35
N ILE A 128 18.19 4.17 7.09
CA ILE A 128 17.30 3.16 7.69
C ILE A 128 16.34 3.80 8.71
N PHE A 129 16.84 4.70 9.56
CA PHE A 129 16.00 5.46 10.49
C PHE A 129 14.92 6.26 9.76
N LEU A 130 15.27 7.00 8.70
CA LEU A 130 14.33 7.80 7.92
C LEU A 130 13.28 6.95 7.21
N ALA A 131 13.65 5.79 6.67
CA ALA A 131 12.72 4.86 6.02
C ALA A 131 11.71 4.31 7.04
N SER A 132 12.16 3.98 8.25
CA SER A 132 11.29 3.50 9.35
C SER A 132 10.31 4.56 9.84
N ASN A 133 10.61 5.85 9.61
CA ASN A 133 9.75 6.99 9.92
C ASN A 133 8.98 7.51 8.69
N PHE A 134 8.88 6.72 7.62
CA PHE A 134 8.15 7.03 6.37
C PHE A 134 8.63 8.30 5.63
N THR A 135 9.83 8.79 5.94
CA THR A 135 10.51 9.89 5.21
C THR A 135 11.42 9.32 4.12
N PHE A 136 10.80 8.75 3.09
CA PHE A 136 11.49 7.89 2.12
C PHE A 136 12.45 8.62 1.19
N GLU A 137 12.10 9.81 0.70
CA GLU A 137 12.96 10.55 -0.23
C GLU A 137 14.30 10.90 0.42
N ASN A 138 14.27 11.43 1.65
CA ASN A 138 15.46 11.69 2.44
C ASN A 138 16.22 10.39 2.76
N ALA A 139 15.51 9.30 3.04
CA ALA A 139 16.15 8.00 3.27
C ALA A 139 16.95 7.53 2.05
N LEU A 140 16.37 7.67 0.85
CA LEU A 140 17.03 7.31 -0.39
C LEU A 140 18.27 8.18 -0.65
N ASP A 141 18.22 9.48 -0.35
CA ASP A 141 19.38 10.37 -0.51
C ASP A 141 20.56 10.00 0.41
N GLU A 142 20.27 9.65 1.66
CA GLU A 142 21.28 9.17 2.61
C GLU A 142 21.88 7.83 2.15
N HIS A 143 21.04 6.88 1.73
CA HIS A 143 21.52 5.62 1.17
C HIS A 143 22.36 5.79 -0.09
N ARG A 144 21.96 6.68 -1.01
CA ARG A 144 22.75 7.01 -2.21
C ARG A 144 24.11 7.60 -1.84
N THR A 145 24.17 8.38 -0.76
CA THR A 145 25.43 8.93 -0.25
C THR A 145 26.33 7.83 0.32
N ALA A 146 25.78 6.90 1.12
CA ALA A 146 26.51 5.74 1.62
C ALA A 146 27.10 4.89 0.47
N ILE A 147 26.30 4.60 -0.55
CA ILE A 147 26.73 3.84 -1.73
C ILE A 147 27.84 4.56 -2.50
N LYS A 148 27.78 5.89 -2.66
CA LYS A 148 28.84 6.65 -3.35
C LYS A 148 30.16 6.69 -2.58
N LEU A 149 30.10 6.67 -1.25
CA LEU A 149 31.28 6.69 -0.39
C LEU A 149 31.97 5.31 -0.34
N ASP A 150 31.23 4.23 -0.58
CA ASP A 150 31.73 2.84 -0.58
C ASP A 150 30.90 1.96 -1.55
N GLU A 151 31.26 2.03 -2.83
CA GLU A 151 30.50 1.40 -3.94
C GLU A 151 30.55 -0.14 -3.91
N ASP A 152 31.54 -0.72 -3.23
CA ASP A 152 31.76 -2.17 -3.16
C ASP A 152 30.99 -2.84 -2.02
N ASN A 153 30.37 -2.06 -1.10
CA ASN A 153 29.63 -2.63 0.02
C ASN A 153 28.18 -3.01 -0.38
N ALA A 154 27.97 -4.32 -0.56
CA ALA A 154 26.67 -4.89 -0.90
C ALA A 154 25.57 -4.65 0.16
N ILE A 155 25.92 -4.43 1.43
CA ILE A 155 24.94 -4.18 2.50
C ILE A 155 24.26 -2.83 2.31
N PHE A 156 24.99 -1.80 1.88
CA PHE A 156 24.40 -0.49 1.60
C PHE A 156 23.41 -0.56 0.45
N VAL A 157 23.74 -1.32 -0.59
CA VAL A 157 22.81 -1.49 -1.70
C VAL A 157 21.57 -2.32 -1.31
N TYR A 158 21.75 -3.34 -0.48
CA TYR A 158 20.64 -4.12 0.06
C TYR A 158 19.69 -3.25 0.89
N ASN A 159 20.21 -2.45 1.82
CA ASN A 159 19.41 -1.56 2.67
C ASN A 159 18.70 -0.47 1.85
N TYR A 160 19.40 0.10 0.87
CA TYR A 160 18.80 1.01 -0.10
C TYR A 160 17.63 0.37 -0.84
N PHE A 161 17.80 -0.85 -1.37
CA PHE A 161 16.70 -1.55 -2.05
C PHE A 161 15.50 -1.79 -1.12
N LEU A 162 15.77 -2.13 0.16
CA LEU A 162 14.70 -2.28 1.15
C LEU A 162 13.91 -0.97 1.35
N ALA A 163 14.60 0.17 1.41
CA ALA A 163 13.97 1.48 1.49
C ALA A 163 13.15 1.81 0.22
N VAL A 164 13.66 1.50 -0.97
CA VAL A 164 12.92 1.64 -2.25
C VAL A 164 11.64 0.80 -2.23
N LYS A 165 11.74 -0.46 -1.79
CA LYS A 165 10.57 -1.36 -1.67
C LYS A 165 9.53 -0.80 -0.70
N GLN A 166 9.93 -0.32 0.48
CA GLN A 166 9.01 0.25 1.46
C GLN A 166 8.32 1.50 0.91
N TYR A 167 9.07 2.38 0.23
CA TYR A 167 8.50 3.56 -0.39
C TYR A 167 7.49 3.21 -1.49
N PHE A 168 7.87 2.28 -2.37
CA PHE A 168 7.01 1.75 -3.41
C PHE A 168 5.70 1.18 -2.84
N GLU A 169 5.78 0.36 -1.79
CA GLU A 169 4.60 -0.20 -1.12
C GLU A 169 3.70 0.88 -0.52
N GLN A 170 4.28 1.93 0.06
CA GLN A 170 3.52 3.07 0.57
C GLN A 170 2.83 3.87 -0.53
N LEU A 171 3.46 4.03 -1.69
CA LEU A 171 2.86 4.68 -2.86
C LEU A 171 1.68 3.86 -3.41
N LEU A 172 1.83 2.53 -3.54
CA LEU A 172 0.74 1.64 -3.92
C LEU A 172 -0.43 1.71 -2.94
N LYS A 173 -0.16 1.69 -1.63
CA LYS A 173 -1.20 1.84 -0.59
C LYS A 173 -1.98 3.15 -0.73
N LYS A 174 -1.30 4.23 -1.12
CA LYS A 174 -1.90 5.54 -1.40
C LYS A 174 -2.49 5.66 -2.81
N LYS A 175 -2.48 4.58 -3.61
CA LYS A 175 -2.88 4.55 -5.04
C LYS A 175 -2.13 5.58 -5.91
N LYS A 176 -0.91 5.93 -5.53
CA LYS A 176 -0.04 6.89 -6.24
C LYS A 176 0.79 6.17 -7.32
N ILE A 177 0.12 5.68 -8.35
CA ILE A 177 0.70 4.81 -9.37
C ILE A 177 1.80 5.50 -10.19
N THR A 178 1.55 6.72 -10.66
CA THR A 178 2.52 7.50 -11.44
C THR A 178 3.79 7.81 -10.64
N GLU A 179 3.66 8.09 -9.34
CA GLU A 179 4.82 8.29 -8.47
C GLU A 179 5.62 6.99 -8.29
N ALA A 180 4.94 5.84 -8.19
CA ALA A 180 5.59 4.54 -8.08
C ALA A 180 6.35 4.13 -9.37
N GLU A 181 5.79 4.45 -10.54
CA GLU A 181 6.47 4.29 -11.85
C GLU A 181 7.73 5.15 -11.94
N VAL A 182 7.62 6.44 -11.58
CA VAL A 182 8.73 7.38 -11.58
C VAL A 182 9.82 6.92 -10.60
N LEU A 183 9.44 6.44 -9.41
CA LEU A 183 10.37 5.87 -8.44
C LEU A 183 11.18 4.73 -9.07
N ILE A 184 10.53 3.69 -9.60
CA ILE A 184 11.24 2.54 -10.19
C ILE A 184 12.18 3.00 -11.31
N LYS A 185 11.74 3.92 -12.17
CA LYS A 185 12.56 4.46 -13.26
C LYS A 185 13.81 5.17 -12.74
N ASN A 186 13.64 6.07 -11.77
CA ASN A 186 14.73 6.84 -11.19
C ASN A 186 15.74 5.94 -10.46
N GLU A 187 15.27 4.98 -9.68
CA GLU A 187 16.16 4.07 -8.95
C GLU A 187 16.90 3.12 -9.90
N ARG A 188 16.26 2.67 -10.99
CA ARG A 188 16.93 1.90 -12.05
C ARG A 188 18.05 2.72 -12.70
N GLU A 189 17.80 3.98 -13.01
CA GLU A 189 18.82 4.87 -13.58
C GLU A 189 19.99 5.07 -12.61
N PHE A 190 19.72 5.32 -11.32
CA PHE A 190 20.75 5.46 -10.30
C PHE A 190 21.61 4.20 -10.21
N LEU A 191 20.98 3.03 -10.02
CA LEU A 191 21.68 1.75 -9.85
C LEU A 191 22.47 1.32 -11.09
N SER A 192 22.06 1.75 -12.28
CA SER A 192 22.83 1.50 -13.52
C SER A 192 24.22 2.15 -13.50
N LYS A 193 24.38 3.26 -12.76
CA LYS A 193 25.61 4.05 -12.67
C LYS A 193 26.53 3.60 -11.53
N VAL A 194 26.01 2.87 -10.55
CA VAL A 194 26.79 2.36 -9.41
C VAL A 194 27.63 1.17 -9.87
N LYS A 195 28.92 1.15 -9.50
CA LYS A 195 29.83 0.03 -9.80
C LYS A 195 29.63 -1.13 -8.83
N ILE A 196 28.47 -1.76 -8.90
CA ILE A 196 28.18 -2.95 -8.10
C ILE A 196 28.85 -4.14 -8.76
N VAL A 197 29.83 -4.74 -8.10
CA VAL A 197 30.58 -5.89 -8.63
C VAL A 197 29.86 -7.20 -8.30
N GLY A 198 29.81 -8.13 -9.28
CA GLY A 198 29.40 -9.52 -9.07
C GLY A 198 27.89 -9.76 -8.92
N LEU A 199 27.54 -10.79 -8.14
CA LEU A 199 26.16 -11.29 -7.96
C LEU A 199 25.16 -10.24 -7.44
N GLY A 200 25.65 -9.15 -6.82
CA GLY A 200 24.82 -8.06 -6.31
C GLY A 200 24.04 -7.31 -7.40
N LYS A 201 24.65 -7.07 -8.57
CA LYS A 201 24.00 -6.29 -9.64
C LYS A 201 22.80 -7.02 -10.27
N TRP A 202 22.96 -8.32 -10.52
CA TRP A 202 21.88 -9.14 -11.09
C TRP A 202 20.72 -9.33 -10.11
N ASP A 203 21.02 -9.49 -8.82
CA ASP A 203 20.00 -9.58 -7.76
C ASP A 203 19.14 -8.31 -7.71
N ILE A 204 19.76 -7.12 -7.78
CA ILE A 204 19.05 -5.84 -7.75
C ILE A 204 18.15 -5.65 -8.96
N GLU A 205 18.64 -5.94 -10.17
CA GLU A 205 17.83 -5.80 -11.39
C GLU A 205 16.61 -6.72 -11.35
N THR A 206 16.80 -7.96 -10.89
CA THR A 206 15.72 -8.93 -10.69
C THR A 206 14.68 -8.40 -9.70
N ARG A 207 15.14 -7.79 -8.59
CA ARG A 207 14.26 -7.20 -7.58
C ARG A 207 13.50 -5.98 -8.10
N LEU A 208 14.12 -5.10 -8.90
CA LEU A 208 13.44 -3.97 -9.54
C LEU A 208 12.40 -4.43 -10.57
N ASN A 209 12.68 -5.50 -11.31
CA ASN A 209 11.72 -6.10 -12.22
C ASN A 209 10.51 -6.67 -11.44
N SER A 210 10.74 -7.33 -10.31
CA SER A 210 9.65 -7.77 -9.43
C SER A 210 8.77 -6.62 -8.93
N LEU A 211 9.33 -5.44 -8.63
CA LEU A 211 8.52 -4.26 -8.29
C LEU A 211 7.71 -3.75 -9.49
N SER A 212 8.30 -3.81 -10.68
CA SER A 212 7.62 -3.42 -11.94
C SER A 212 6.45 -4.35 -12.25
N ASP A 213 6.63 -5.66 -12.10
CA ASP A 213 5.57 -6.66 -12.28
C ASP A 213 4.43 -6.43 -11.27
N ARG A 214 4.77 -6.20 -10.00
CA ARG A 214 3.80 -5.91 -8.95
C ARG A 214 3.00 -4.64 -9.22
N LEU A 215 3.62 -3.62 -9.81
CA LEU A 215 2.94 -2.39 -10.21
C LEU A 215 1.91 -2.67 -11.31
N ASN A 216 2.29 -3.43 -12.34
CA ASN A 216 1.41 -3.83 -13.44
C ASN A 216 0.21 -4.64 -12.92
N ASP A 217 0.45 -5.60 -12.02
CA ASP A 217 -0.61 -6.39 -11.39
C ASP A 217 -1.58 -5.50 -10.61
N PHE A 218 -1.06 -4.52 -9.87
CA PHE A 218 -1.87 -3.58 -9.12
C PHE A 218 -2.72 -2.68 -10.03
N GLN A 219 -2.16 -2.20 -11.14
CA GLN A 219 -2.90 -1.43 -12.15
C GLN A 219 -4.03 -2.24 -12.77
N MET A 220 -3.75 -3.47 -13.22
CA MET A 220 -4.78 -4.36 -13.77
C MET A 220 -5.88 -4.66 -12.76
N MET A 221 -5.53 -4.82 -11.48
CA MET A 221 -6.52 -5.00 -10.42
C MET A 221 -7.41 -3.77 -10.26
N MET A 222 -6.86 -2.55 -10.28
CA MET A 222 -7.66 -1.33 -10.18
C MET A 222 -8.61 -1.17 -11.36
N GLU A 223 -8.15 -1.40 -12.58
CA GLU A 223 -9.02 -1.36 -13.78
C GLU A 223 -10.19 -2.35 -13.69
N ARG A 224 -9.94 -3.56 -13.15
CA ARG A 224 -11.00 -4.55 -12.92
C ARG A 224 -11.98 -4.10 -11.85
N VAL A 225 -11.51 -3.49 -10.76
CA VAL A 225 -12.37 -2.95 -9.70
C VAL A 225 -13.29 -1.87 -10.27
N ASP A 226 -12.75 -0.91 -11.02
CA ASP A 226 -13.52 0.15 -11.66
C ASP A 226 -14.58 -0.43 -12.61
N PHE A 227 -14.22 -1.43 -13.42
CA PHE A 227 -15.16 -2.14 -14.29
C PHE A 227 -16.30 -2.83 -13.51
N PHE A 228 -15.99 -3.44 -12.37
CA PHE A 228 -17.01 -4.08 -11.52
C PHE A 228 -17.91 -3.06 -10.85
N GLU A 229 -17.37 -1.95 -10.36
CA GLU A 229 -18.14 -0.84 -9.79
C GLU A 229 -19.15 -0.29 -10.82
N ASP A 230 -18.69 -0.03 -12.05
CA ASP A 230 -19.54 0.40 -13.16
C ASP A 230 -20.65 -0.62 -13.48
N SER A 231 -20.29 -1.90 -13.53
CA SER A 231 -21.23 -3.00 -13.81
C SER A 231 -22.31 -3.13 -12.73
N ILE A 232 -21.92 -3.01 -11.46
CA ILE A 232 -22.82 -3.02 -10.31
C ILE A 232 -23.74 -1.80 -10.37
N GLU A 233 -23.18 -0.62 -10.60
CA GLU A 233 -23.95 0.63 -10.66
C GLU A 233 -24.98 0.60 -11.81
N GLN A 234 -24.61 0.06 -12.97
CA GLN A 234 -25.56 -0.18 -14.07
C GLN A 234 -26.68 -1.16 -13.68
N LYS A 235 -26.37 -2.25 -12.97
CA LYS A 235 -27.37 -3.23 -12.55
C LYS A 235 -28.32 -2.63 -11.51
N ILE A 236 -27.81 -1.88 -10.54
CA ILE A 236 -28.60 -1.16 -9.53
C ILE A 236 -29.54 -0.15 -10.21
N ARG A 237 -29.02 0.67 -11.13
CA ARG A 237 -29.85 1.61 -11.91
C ARG A 237 -30.94 0.89 -12.72
N GLY A 238 -30.62 -0.28 -13.28
CA GLY A 238 -31.59 -1.13 -13.97
C GLY A 238 -32.73 -1.58 -13.05
N GLU A 239 -32.42 -2.08 -11.86
CA GLU A 239 -33.43 -2.49 -10.87
C GLU A 239 -34.23 -1.31 -10.33
N GLN A 240 -33.61 -0.15 -10.08
CA GLN A 240 -34.32 1.06 -9.67
C GLN A 240 -35.36 1.49 -10.72
N LYS A 241 -35.00 1.49 -12.02
CA LYS A 241 -35.97 1.78 -13.10
C LYS A 241 -37.13 0.80 -13.10
N ARG A 242 -36.85 -0.49 -12.91
CA ARG A 242 -37.87 -1.54 -12.83
C ARG A 242 -38.80 -1.34 -11.63
N LEU A 243 -38.26 -0.98 -10.46
CA LEU A 243 -39.06 -0.67 -9.28
C LEU A 243 -39.96 0.55 -9.51
N ILE A 244 -39.45 1.60 -10.16
CA ILE A 244 -40.25 2.78 -10.56
C ILE A 244 -41.38 2.38 -11.51
N GLU A 245 -41.11 1.53 -12.49
CA GLU A 245 -42.15 1.00 -13.41
C GLU A 245 -43.23 0.24 -12.64
N ILE A 246 -42.85 -0.69 -11.77
CA ILE A 246 -43.78 -1.50 -10.97
C ILE A 246 -44.61 -0.60 -10.05
N LEU A 247 -43.98 0.35 -9.35
CA LEU A 247 -44.65 1.29 -8.45
C LEU A 247 -45.65 2.16 -9.23
N GLY A 248 -45.24 2.69 -10.40
CA GLY A 248 -46.09 3.49 -11.27
C GLY A 248 -47.32 2.72 -11.77
N ILE A 249 -47.15 1.44 -12.13
CA ILE A 249 -48.26 0.56 -12.51
C ILE A 249 -49.20 0.34 -11.33
N PHE A 250 -48.69 0.02 -10.13
CA PHE A 250 -49.53 -0.18 -8.94
C PHE A 250 -50.31 1.10 -8.57
N SER A 251 -49.67 2.26 -8.60
CA SER A 251 -50.35 3.54 -8.35
C SER A 251 -51.48 3.79 -9.36
N ALA A 252 -51.27 3.49 -10.64
CA ALA A 252 -52.29 3.66 -11.67
C ALA A 252 -53.48 2.70 -11.48
N ILE A 253 -53.22 1.44 -11.12
CA ILE A 253 -54.27 0.46 -10.80
C ILE A 253 -55.10 0.93 -9.60
N ILE A 254 -54.46 1.38 -8.52
CA ILE A 254 -55.16 1.88 -7.32
C ILE A 254 -56.02 3.11 -7.66
N ALA A 255 -55.47 4.07 -8.40
CA ALA A 255 -56.21 5.26 -8.83
C ALA A 255 -57.42 4.89 -9.70
N PHE A 256 -57.27 3.93 -10.61
CA PHE A 256 -58.38 3.44 -11.42
C PHE A 256 -59.48 2.81 -10.55
N ILE A 257 -59.13 1.93 -9.61
CA ILE A 257 -60.10 1.28 -8.72
C ILE A 257 -60.88 2.35 -7.92
N LEU A 258 -60.19 3.30 -7.28
CA LEU A 258 -60.82 4.37 -6.50
C LEU A 258 -61.74 5.24 -7.36
N THR A 259 -61.32 5.59 -8.57
CA THR A 259 -62.11 6.42 -9.47
C THR A 259 -63.37 5.68 -9.94
N ASN A 260 -63.28 4.40 -10.28
CA ASN A 260 -64.46 3.60 -10.65
C ASN A 260 -65.45 3.45 -9.50
N ILE A 261 -64.97 3.25 -8.27
CA ILE A 261 -65.84 3.22 -7.08
C ILE A 261 -66.58 4.56 -6.96
N THR A 262 -65.89 5.68 -7.14
CA THR A 262 -66.47 7.03 -7.04
C THR A 262 -67.52 7.29 -8.13
N ILE A 263 -67.29 6.85 -9.36
CA ILE A 263 -68.28 6.97 -10.46
C ILE A 263 -69.47 6.06 -10.19
N ALA A 264 -69.24 4.84 -9.69
CA ALA A 264 -70.31 3.87 -9.39
C ALA A 264 -71.26 4.39 -8.31
N THR A 265 -70.76 5.18 -7.36
CA THR A 265 -71.57 5.79 -6.29
C THR A 265 -72.12 7.17 -6.66
N ALA A 266 -71.81 7.70 -7.85
CA ALA A 266 -72.37 8.95 -8.32
C ALA A 266 -73.81 8.75 -8.84
N ASN A 267 -74.68 9.75 -8.65
CA ASN A 267 -76.07 9.75 -9.17
C ASN A 267 -76.11 9.99 -10.70
N LEU A 268 -75.47 9.12 -11.48
CA LEU A 268 -75.42 9.15 -12.93
C LEU A 268 -76.35 8.09 -13.53
N THR A 269 -76.73 8.25 -14.80
CA THR A 269 -77.47 7.21 -15.52
C THR A 269 -76.57 6.01 -15.80
N ALA A 270 -77.13 4.79 -15.82
CA ALA A 270 -76.35 3.57 -16.02
C ALA A 270 -75.49 3.59 -17.31
N ARG A 271 -75.99 4.24 -18.36
CA ARG A 271 -75.28 4.40 -19.63
C ARG A 271 -74.07 5.34 -19.51
N ASP A 272 -74.21 6.43 -18.78
CA ASP A 272 -73.12 7.40 -18.58
C ASP A 272 -72.03 6.84 -17.66
N THR A 273 -72.43 6.11 -16.61
CA THR A 273 -71.51 5.36 -15.73
C THR A 273 -70.68 4.36 -16.53
N LEU A 274 -71.31 3.54 -17.39
CA LEU A 274 -70.61 2.57 -18.22
C LEU A 274 -69.62 3.22 -19.19
N ASN A 275 -70.03 4.30 -19.85
CA ASN A 275 -69.17 5.04 -20.79
C ASN A 275 -67.95 5.65 -20.08
N LEU A 276 -68.12 6.21 -18.88
CA LEU A 276 -67.02 6.77 -18.09
C LEU A 276 -66.05 5.68 -17.60
N MET A 277 -66.58 4.55 -17.11
CA MET A 277 -65.74 3.42 -16.68
C MET A 277 -64.93 2.85 -17.84
N LEU A 278 -65.54 2.66 -19.02
CA LEU A 278 -64.85 2.20 -20.22
C LEU A 278 -63.81 3.21 -20.72
N GLY A 279 -64.13 4.50 -20.70
CA GLY A 279 -63.19 5.56 -21.06
C GLY A 279 -61.96 5.57 -20.14
N MET A 280 -62.16 5.43 -18.83
CA MET A 280 -61.05 5.35 -17.87
C MET A 280 -60.23 4.08 -18.01
N ALA A 281 -60.86 2.95 -18.36
CA ALA A 281 -60.14 1.70 -18.61
C ALA A 281 -59.22 1.84 -19.84
N LEU A 282 -59.70 2.50 -20.89
CA LEU A 282 -58.90 2.79 -22.09
C LEU A 282 -57.71 3.70 -21.75
N ILE A 283 -57.94 4.76 -20.95
CA ILE A 283 -56.89 5.68 -20.49
C ILE A 283 -55.83 4.93 -19.67
N LEU A 284 -56.24 4.02 -18.78
CA LEU A 284 -55.32 3.19 -17.98
C LEU A 284 -54.45 2.29 -18.86
N ILE A 285 -55.05 1.64 -19.87
CA ILE A 285 -54.30 0.78 -20.82
C ILE A 285 -53.26 1.61 -21.57
N ILE A 286 -53.64 2.78 -22.08
CA ILE A 286 -52.72 3.68 -22.78
C ILE A 286 -51.61 4.15 -21.84
N PHE A 287 -51.94 4.53 -20.61
CA PHE A 287 -50.97 4.95 -19.60
C PHE A 287 -49.98 3.82 -19.26
N MET A 288 -50.45 2.59 -19.02
CA MET A 288 -49.59 1.44 -18.77
C MET A 288 -48.63 1.16 -19.93
N ILE A 289 -49.10 1.28 -21.18
CA ILE A 289 -48.26 1.13 -22.38
C ILE A 289 -47.17 2.21 -22.40
N ILE A 290 -47.53 3.48 -22.14
CA ILE A 290 -46.57 4.60 -22.13
C ILE A 290 -45.50 4.41 -21.05
N VAL A 291 -45.90 4.06 -19.83
CA VAL A 291 -44.97 3.79 -18.72
C VAL A 291 -44.05 2.63 -19.06
N SER A 292 -44.58 1.52 -19.58
CA SER A 292 -43.75 0.38 -19.98
C SER A 292 -42.79 0.74 -21.11
N MET A 293 -43.22 1.54 -22.10
CA MET A 293 -42.33 2.02 -23.17
C MET A 293 -41.23 2.95 -22.65
N LEU A 294 -41.54 3.86 -21.72
CA LEU A 294 -40.57 4.80 -21.15
C LEU A 294 -39.52 4.10 -20.28
N PHE A 295 -39.90 3.05 -19.55
CA PHE A 295 -39.03 2.41 -18.56
C PHE A 295 -38.44 1.06 -18.98
N SER A 296 -38.84 0.49 -20.13
CA SER A 296 -38.25 -0.74 -20.69
C SER A 296 -36.76 -0.56 -21.07
N SER A 297 -35.88 -0.71 -20.07
CA SER A 297 -34.49 -0.25 -20.17
C SER A 297 -33.53 -1.18 -20.93
N LYS A 298 -33.96 -2.27 -21.59
CA LYS A 298 -33.10 -3.08 -22.50
C LYS A 298 -33.91 -4.15 -23.26
N ARG A 299 -34.39 -3.82 -24.46
CA ARG A 299 -34.36 -4.77 -25.59
C ARG A 299 -33.48 -4.17 -26.67
N ARG A 300 -32.18 -4.49 -26.63
CA ARG A 300 -31.32 -4.30 -27.81
C ARG A 300 -31.89 -5.19 -28.93
N TYR A 301 -32.31 -4.55 -30.02
CA TYR A 301 -32.48 -5.13 -31.35
C TYR A 301 -33.25 -6.45 -31.45
N VAL A 302 -34.52 -6.47 -31.05
CA VAL A 302 -35.51 -7.37 -31.68
C VAL A 302 -36.86 -6.65 -31.72
N GLY A 303 -37.36 -6.41 -32.93
CA GLY A 303 -38.76 -6.10 -33.30
C GLY A 303 -39.60 -5.25 -32.35
N ARG A 304 -39.96 -4.04 -32.81
CA ARG A 304 -40.83 -3.00 -32.20
C ARG A 304 -42.19 -3.46 -31.62
N LEU A 305 -42.55 -4.75 -31.68
CA LEU A 305 -43.89 -5.29 -31.38
C LEU A 305 -43.91 -6.66 -30.68
N ASP A 306 -42.80 -7.19 -30.17
CA ASP A 306 -42.79 -8.54 -29.56
C ASP A 306 -43.55 -8.63 -28.21
N PHE A 307 -43.95 -7.50 -27.60
CA PHE A 307 -44.87 -7.54 -26.44
C PHE A 307 -46.26 -8.08 -26.84
N LEU A 308 -46.67 -7.90 -28.10
CA LEU A 308 -47.88 -8.50 -28.68
C LEU A 308 -47.73 -10.00 -28.95
N LYS A 309 -46.54 -10.59 -28.78
CA LYS A 309 -46.36 -12.05 -28.84
C LYS A 309 -46.46 -12.73 -27.49
N ASP A 310 -46.52 -11.97 -26.40
CA ASP A 310 -46.70 -12.54 -25.07
C ASP A 310 -48.15 -13.04 -24.92
N LYS A 311 -48.32 -14.36 -24.92
CA LYS A 311 -49.63 -15.02 -24.80
C LYS A 311 -50.38 -14.62 -23.54
N ARG A 312 -49.68 -14.22 -22.48
CA ARG A 312 -50.30 -13.77 -21.23
C ARG A 312 -51.00 -12.42 -21.39
N LEU A 313 -50.44 -11.54 -22.22
CA LEU A 313 -51.01 -10.22 -22.49
C LEU A 313 -52.31 -10.32 -23.29
N TRP A 314 -52.33 -11.17 -24.32
CA TRP A 314 -53.57 -11.45 -25.06
C TRP A 314 -54.60 -12.18 -24.21
N SER A 315 -54.21 -13.08 -23.31
CA SER A 315 -55.12 -13.69 -22.36
C SER A 315 -55.83 -12.65 -21.49
N ILE A 316 -55.08 -11.66 -20.97
CA ILE A 316 -55.63 -10.60 -20.12
C ILE A 316 -56.55 -9.67 -20.95
N VAL A 317 -56.10 -9.26 -22.14
CA VAL A 317 -56.88 -8.39 -23.04
C VAL A 317 -58.17 -9.07 -23.52
N ILE A 318 -58.11 -10.37 -23.86
CA ILE A 318 -59.28 -11.16 -24.28
C ILE A 318 -60.23 -11.35 -23.10
N SER A 319 -59.73 -11.62 -21.89
CA SER A 319 -60.59 -11.72 -20.70
C SER A 319 -61.27 -10.40 -20.33
N GLY A 320 -60.56 -9.27 -20.50
CA GLY A 320 -61.13 -7.94 -20.27
C GLY A 320 -62.19 -7.58 -21.32
N LEU A 321 -61.93 -7.86 -22.59
CA LEU A 321 -62.91 -7.67 -23.68
C LEU A 321 -64.13 -8.58 -23.53
N ALA A 322 -63.95 -9.83 -23.07
CA ALA A 322 -65.04 -10.75 -22.82
C ALA A 322 -65.96 -10.28 -21.67
N LEU A 323 -65.38 -9.71 -20.61
CA LEU A 323 -66.14 -9.11 -19.50
C LEU A 323 -66.92 -7.86 -19.95
N ILE A 324 -66.36 -7.04 -20.85
CA ILE A 324 -67.03 -5.87 -21.42
C ILE A 324 -68.20 -6.25 -22.33
N PHE A 325 -68.16 -7.42 -22.96
CA PHE A 325 -69.24 -7.93 -23.83
C PHE A 325 -70.33 -8.71 -23.08
N LEU A 326 -70.08 -9.06 -21.81
CA LEU A 326 -70.99 -9.81 -20.94
C LEU A 326 -71.75 -8.92 -19.93
N MET A 327 -71.35 -7.66 -19.77
CA MET A 327 -72.17 -6.59 -19.17
C MET A 327 -72.92 -5.83 -20.26
#